data_AF-A0A024JTA7-F1
#
_entry.id   AF-A0A024JTA7-F1
#
_cell.length_a   1.000
_cell.length_b   1.000
_cell.length_c   1.000
_cell.angle_alpha   90.00
_cell.angle_beta   90.00
_cell.angle_gamma   90.00
#
_symmetry.space_group_name_H-M   'P 1'
#
loop_
_entity.id
_entity.type
_entity.pdbx_description
1 polymer ?
#
loop_
_entity_poly.entity_id
_entity_poly.type
_entity_poly.pdbx_seq_one_letter_code
_entity_poly.pdbx_strand_id
1 'polypeptide(L)'
;MAEAFRVDPQALADSVQRMAEFQRHAESMLAEIDSLVSNLHLAWTGEGAASHAQAHQHWARGEAMMREALAQLKAAGATAHGNYTGAMAKNLSMWS
;
A
#
# COMPACT_ATOMS: atom_id res chain seq x y z
N MET A 1 17.83 -26.69 -16.37
CA MET A 1 16.42 -26.44 -16.71
C MET A 1 16.00 -25.29 -15.80
N ALA A 2 15.90 -24.07 -16.33
CA ALA A 2 15.51 -22.93 -15.52
C ALA A 2 14.01 -23.10 -15.22
N GLU A 3 13.66 -23.35 -13.96
CA GLU A 3 12.29 -23.30 -13.47
C GLU A 3 11.75 -21.93 -13.88
N ALA A 4 10.89 -21.89 -14.91
CA ALA A 4 10.38 -20.63 -15.40
C ALA A 4 9.58 -19.99 -14.25
N PHE A 5 10.06 -18.84 -13.77
CA PHE A 5 9.34 -17.96 -12.86
C PHE A 5 7.95 -17.67 -13.46
N ARG A 6 6.97 -18.51 -13.15
CA ARG A 6 5.59 -18.35 -13.60
C ARG A 6 4.88 -17.58 -12.50
N VAL A 7 4.99 -16.26 -12.57
CA VAL A 7 4.13 -15.40 -11.75
C VAL A 7 2.70 -15.61 -12.24
N ASP A 8 1.84 -16.14 -11.37
CA ASP A 8 0.40 -16.19 -11.62
C ASP A 8 -0.15 -14.75 -11.56
N PRO A 9 -0.62 -14.20 -12.70
CA PRO A 9 -1.10 -12.82 -12.75
C PRO A 9 -2.33 -12.57 -11.87
N GLN A 10 -3.12 -13.62 -11.58
CA GLN A 10 -4.28 -13.52 -10.72
C GLN A 10 -3.87 -13.49 -9.25
N ALA A 11 -2.97 -14.39 -8.84
CA ALA A 11 -2.44 -14.39 -7.47
C ALA A 11 -1.71 -13.08 -7.12
N LEU A 12 -1.01 -12.47 -8.10
CA LEU A 12 -0.41 -11.15 -7.95
C LEU A 12 -1.47 -10.07 -7.74
N ALA A 13 -2.53 -10.05 -8.56
CA ALA A 13 -3.62 -9.09 -8.45
C ALA A 13 -4.34 -9.20 -7.09
N ASP A 14 -4.62 -10.42 -6.63
CA ASP A 14 -5.28 -10.68 -5.35
C ASP A 14 -4.41 -10.21 -4.17
N SER A 15 -3.09 -10.43 -4.25
CA SER A 15 -2.15 -9.98 -3.21
C SER A 15 -2.08 -8.45 -3.14
N VAL A 16 -2.02 -7.78 -4.30
CA VAL A 16 -2.07 -6.30 -4.38
C VAL A 16 -3.38 -5.77 -3.79
N GLN A 17 -4.51 -6.41 -4.05
CA GLN A 17 -5.80 -5.99 -3.51
C GLN A 17 -5.84 -6.11 -1.98
N ARG A 18 -5.37 -7.22 -1.42
CA ARG A 18 -5.29 -7.42 0.04
C ARG A 18 -4.39 -6.38 0.71
N MET A 19 -3.25 -6.07 0.10
CA MET A 19 -2.38 -5.00 0.60
C MET A 19 -3.10 -3.64 0.58
N ALA A 20 -3.88 -3.35 -0.46
CA ALA A 20 -4.66 -2.11 -0.56
C ALA A 20 -5.76 -2.02 0.51
N GLU A 21 -6.41 -3.13 0.85
CA GLU A 21 -7.37 -3.21 1.95
C GLU A 21 -6.70 -2.93 3.30
N PHE A 22 -5.57 -3.60 3.57
CA PHE A 22 -4.80 -3.37 4.80
C PHE A 22 -4.35 -1.92 4.95
N GLN A 23 -3.86 -1.29 3.86
CA GLN A 23 -3.46 0.10 3.91
C GLN A 23 -4.62 1.03 4.28
N ARG A 24 -5.79 0.87 3.65
CA ARG A 24 -6.97 1.70 3.99
C ARG A 24 -7.36 1.57 5.47
N HIS A 25 -7.22 0.36 6.02
CA HIS A 25 -7.44 0.14 7.44
C HIS A 25 -6.40 0.86 8.32
N ALA A 26 -5.11 0.77 7.96
CA ALA A 26 -4.04 1.49 8.66
C ALA A 26 -4.21 3.02 8.60
N GLU A 27 -4.59 3.56 7.43
CA GLU A 27 -4.90 4.99 7.22
C GLU A 27 -6.03 5.44 8.16
N SER A 28 -7.11 4.67 8.24
CA SER A 28 -8.25 4.98 9.12
C SER A 28 -7.83 5.02 10.59
N MET A 29 -7.03 4.05 11.04
CA MET A 29 -6.54 4.02 12.43
C MET A 29 -5.61 5.20 12.74
N LEU A 30 -4.74 5.57 11.80
CA LEU A 30 -3.82 6.69 11.99
C LEU A 30 -4.53 8.04 12.00
N ALA A 31 -5.58 8.21 11.18
CA ALA A 31 -6.42 9.40 11.23
C ALA A 31 -7.16 9.52 12.57
N GLU A 32 -7.62 8.41 13.14
CA GLU A 32 -8.22 8.39 14.48
C GLU A 32 -7.20 8.77 15.56
N ILE A 33 -6.00 8.19 15.52
CA ILE A 33 -4.89 8.55 16.41
C ILE A 33 -4.56 10.04 16.28
N ASP A 34 -4.43 10.57 15.06
CA ASP A 34 -4.10 11.98 14.82
C ASP A 34 -5.14 12.94 15.43
N SER A 35 -6.43 12.59 15.32
CA SER A 35 -7.51 13.34 15.96
C SER A 35 -7.40 13.30 17.49
N LEU A 36 -7.15 12.12 18.07
CA LEU A 36 -6.98 11.96 19.52
C LEU A 36 -5.77 12.74 20.05
N VAL A 37 -4.64 12.65 19.35
CA VAL A 37 -3.38 13.32 19.71
C VAL A 37 -3.53 14.84 19.60
N SER A 38 -4.16 15.33 18.54
CA SER A 38 -4.43 16.76 18.37
C SER A 38 -5.29 17.32 19.50
N ASN A 39 -6.35 16.60 19.90
CA ASN A 39 -7.19 17.00 21.03
C ASN A 39 -6.44 16.96 22.36
N LEU A 40 -5.62 15.94 22.59
CA LEU A 40 -4.84 15.80 23.82
C LEU A 40 -3.85 16.97 24.00
N HIS A 41 -3.19 17.39 22.93
CA HIS A 41 -2.20 18.48 22.98
C HIS A 41 -2.80 19.87 23.19
N LEU A 42 -4.13 20.03 23.17
CA LEU A 42 -4.78 21.30 23.54
C LEU A 42 -4.52 21.69 25.00
N ALA A 43 -4.41 20.69 25.88
CA ALA A 43 -4.17 20.90 27.31
C ALA A 43 -2.86 20.27 27.79
N TRP A 44 -2.31 19.31 27.05
CA TRP A 44 -1.07 18.62 27.42
C TRP A 44 0.16 19.28 26.80
N THR A 45 0.97 19.90 27.66
CA THR A 45 2.20 20.62 27.30
C THR A 45 3.41 20.10 28.08
N GLY A 46 4.62 20.57 27.73
CA GLY A 46 5.88 20.17 28.35
C GLY A 46 6.68 19.15 27.53
N GLU A 47 7.76 18.64 28.11
CA GLU A 47 8.75 17.81 27.41
C GLU A 47 8.16 16.47 26.93
N GLY A 48 7.32 15.83 27.75
CA GLY A 48 6.61 14.60 27.37
C GLY A 48 5.68 14.80 26.17
N ALA A 49 4.99 15.95 26.12
CA ALA A 49 4.14 16.30 25.00
C ALA A 49 4.97 16.53 23.71
N ALA A 50 6.12 17.19 23.82
CA ALA A 50 7.02 17.40 22.68
C ALA A 50 7.60 16.09 22.12
N SER A 51 8.03 15.18 23.01
CA SER A 51 8.53 13.85 22.63
C SER A 51 7.46 13.01 21.92
N HIS A 52 6.23 13.02 22.47
CA HIS A 52 5.10 12.33 21.87
C HIS A 52 4.77 12.89 20.46
N ALA A 53 4.71 14.22 20.31
CA ALA A 53 4.47 14.86 19.02
C ALA A 53 5.53 14.49 17.96
N GLN A 54 6.81 14.38 18.36
CA GLN A 54 7.87 13.92 17.46
C GLN A 54 7.69 12.46 17.02
N ALA A 55 7.34 11.56 17.95
CA ALA A 55 7.08 10.16 17.63
C ALA A 55 5.89 10.04 16.65
N HIS A 56 4.82 10.78 16.90
CA HIS A 56 3.66 10.85 16.03
C HIS A 56 4.01 11.33 14.61
N GLN A 57 4.81 12.40 14.49
CA GLN A 57 5.29 12.88 13.19
C GLN A 57 6.17 11.85 12.46
N HIS A 58 6.91 11.01 13.17
CA HIS A 58 7.68 9.93 12.55
C HIS A 58 6.75 8.86 11.97
N TRP A 59 5.71 8.49 12.71
CA TRP A 59 4.71 7.50 12.26
C TRP A 59 3.90 8.01 11.06
N ALA A 60 3.45 9.26 11.08
CA ALA A 60 2.74 9.86 9.96
C ALA A 60 3.57 9.87 8.66
N ARG A 61 4.89 10.10 8.77
CA ARG A 61 5.81 10.00 7.62
C ARG A 61 5.95 8.56 7.11
N GLY A 62 6.06 7.59 8.02
CA GLY A 62 6.12 6.17 7.66
C GLY A 62 4.86 5.68 6.93
N GLU A 63 3.68 6.13 7.37
CA GLU A 63 2.40 5.87 6.68
C GLU A 63 2.40 6.42 5.26
N ALA A 64 2.82 7.68 5.09
CA ALA A 64 2.88 8.31 3.77
C ALA A 64 3.79 7.53 2.81
N MET A 65 4.92 7.02 3.30
CA MET A 65 5.82 6.17 2.53
C MET A 65 5.19 4.83 2.14
N MET A 66 4.48 4.17 3.06
CA MET A 66 3.77 2.92 2.75
C MET A 66 2.69 3.14 1.68
N ARG A 67 1.95 4.26 1.78
CA ARG A 67 0.94 4.65 0.79
C ARG A 67 1.51 4.82 -0.60
N GLU A 68 2.63 5.53 -0.71
CA GLU A 68 3.28 5.76 -1.98
C GLU A 68 3.81 4.44 -2.59
N ALA A 69 4.47 3.61 -1.78
CA ALA A 69 5.00 2.32 -2.22
C ALA A 69 3.89 1.39 -2.72
N LEU A 70 2.73 1.35 -2.04
CA LEU A 70 1.62 0.51 -2.48
C LEU A 70 0.94 1.03 -3.74
N ALA A 71 0.83 2.36 -3.90
CA ALA A 71 0.32 2.95 -5.14
C ALA A 71 1.19 2.53 -6.34
N GLN A 72 2.51 2.54 -6.17
CA GLN A 72 3.46 2.05 -7.17
C GLN A 72 3.30 0.55 -7.42
N LEU A 73 3.19 -0.27 -6.38
CA LEU A 73 2.96 -1.72 -6.49
C LEU A 73 1.67 -2.03 -7.24
N LYS A 74 0.58 -1.29 -6.97
CA LYS A 74 -0.71 -1.46 -7.64
C LYS A 74 -0.63 -1.12 -9.13
N ALA A 75 0.05 -0.03 -9.48
CA ALA A 75 0.28 0.34 -10.87
C ALA A 75 1.12 -0.71 -11.62
N ALA A 76 2.19 -1.21 -10.99
CA ALA A 76 3.02 -2.27 -11.55
C ALA A 76 2.24 -3.58 -11.73
N GLY A 77 1.45 -3.98 -10.74
CA GLY A 77 0.59 -5.18 -10.79
C GLY A 77 -0.47 -5.11 -11.88
N ALA A 78 -1.15 -3.97 -12.02
CA ALA A 78 -2.13 -3.75 -13.10
C ALA A 78 -1.47 -3.82 -14.49
N THR A 79 -0.29 -3.21 -14.64
CA THR A 79 0.48 -3.25 -15.88
C THR A 79 0.91 -4.68 -16.23
N ALA A 80 1.41 -5.44 -15.25
CA ALA A 80 1.78 -6.84 -15.44
C ALA A 80 0.57 -7.67 -15.88
N HIS A 81 -0.57 -7.55 -15.19
CA HIS A 81 -1.79 -8.28 -15.52
C HIS A 81 -2.28 -7.96 -16.95
N GLY A 82 -2.28 -6.68 -17.35
CA GLY A 82 -2.63 -6.26 -18.71
C GLY A 82 -1.69 -6.83 -19.78
N ASN A 83 -0.38 -6.82 -19.53
CA ASN A 83 0.61 -7.38 -20.45
C ASN A 83 0.45 -8.90 -20.63
N TYR A 84 0.23 -9.65 -19.53
CA TYR A 84 0.07 -11.10 -19.59
C TYR A 84 -1.23 -11.51 -20.29
N THR A 85 -2.35 -10.88 -19.94
CA THR A 85 -3.64 -11.16 -20.58
C THR A 85 -3.62 -10.80 -22.07
N GLY A 86 -3.03 -9.66 -22.43
CA GLY A 86 -2.86 -9.25 -23.83
C GLY A 86 -1.98 -10.21 -24.64
N ALA A 87 -0.86 -10.68 -24.07
CA ALA A 87 0.01 -11.66 -24.71
C ALA A 87 -0.70 -13.01 -24.92
N MET A 88 -1.48 -13.47 -23.93
CA MET A 88 -2.29 -14.69 -24.07
C MET A 88 -3.36 -14.56 -25.15
N ALA A 89 -4.12 -13.46 -25.18
CA ALA A 89 -5.15 -13.22 -26.19
C ALA A 89 -4.56 -13.14 -27.60
N LYS A 90 -3.44 -12.44 -27.76
CA LYS A 90 -2.74 -12.33 -29.04
C LYS A 90 -2.22 -13.68 -29.51
N ASN A 91 -1.62 -14.47 -28.62
CA ASN A 91 -1.23 -15.84 -28.95
C ASN A 91 -2.44 -16.64 -29.40
N LEU A 92 -3.54 -16.72 -28.62
CA LEU A 92 -4.74 -17.47 -29.02
C LEU A 92 -5.28 -17.06 -30.40
N SER A 93 -5.27 -15.76 -30.74
CA SER A 93 -5.71 -15.26 -32.05
C SER A 93 -4.82 -15.66 -33.23
N MET A 94 -3.58 -16.08 -33.00
CA MET A 94 -2.67 -16.55 -34.05
C MET A 94 -2.91 -18.01 -34.44
N TRP A 95 -3.62 -18.79 -33.60
CA TRP A 95 -3.87 -20.22 -33.81
C TRP A 95 -5.35 -20.55 -34.02
N SER A 96 -6.21 -19.52 -34.18
CA SER A 96 -7.60 -19.61 -34.64
C SER A 96 -7.70 -19.23 -36.11
#